data_AF-A0A925KUT5-F1
#
_entry.id   AF-A0A925KUT5-F1
#
_cell.length_a   1.000
_cell.length_b   1.000
_cell.length_c   1.000
_cell.angle_alpha   90.00
_cell.angle_beta   90.00
_cell.angle_gamma   90.00
#
_symmetry.space_group_name_H-M   'P 1'
#
loop_
_entity.id
_entity.type
_entity.pdbx_description
1 polymer ?
#
loop_
_entity_poly.entity_id
_entity_poly.type
_entity_poly.pdbx_seq_one_letter_code
_entity_poly.pdbx_strand_id
1 'polypeptide(L)'
;MSEDHVSEIAEEIDDQYSNDDLYNITSWGADLSFRELITMYDENELIKPELQRQYVWDKVEASRFIDSLLLGLPVPSIFLANTGDEQKLIIDGFQRIMTVYDYVKGIWSKDGNVFRLSGSDKINPRWQGKAFTQLNSSEQKKIKSTTIHAIVFEQTRPKHGDTSLYQIFERINTGGRTLVAQEIRNCVYQGALNTLLFSLNKNKQWRGLFGGEPDNRMRDMEYILRYFALNTSLVLDHPKGNISLKKLLNEYMGDAQNNSVAAIASQERVFSETMDFITKNIGENAFYNIVQGDPSKIRKRFYPTVFDSISIATARALVALGDVIPKVNLEAKRLVLLQDESYRKFTSEGTMQAEHIQGRINLAMRHLYGI
;
A
#
# COMPACT_ATOMS: atom_id res chain seq x y z
N MET A 1 -8.18 -19.89 13.24
CA MET A 1 -7.53 -19.28 12.06
C MET A 1 -8.65 -18.87 11.14
N SER A 2 -8.92 -17.57 10.97
CA SER A 2 -9.91 -17.13 9.98
C SER A 2 -9.43 -17.56 8.60
N GLU A 3 -10.25 -18.28 7.84
CA GLU A 3 -9.94 -18.58 6.44
C GLU A 3 -9.69 -17.27 5.69
N ASP A 4 -8.64 -17.23 4.88
CA ASP A 4 -8.29 -16.04 4.11
C ASP A 4 -9.35 -15.74 3.05
N HIS A 5 -9.93 -14.54 3.11
CA HIS A 5 -11.04 -14.13 2.26
C HIS A 5 -10.61 -13.75 0.82
N VAL A 6 -9.31 -13.76 0.51
CA VAL A 6 -8.75 -13.45 -0.82
C VAL A 6 -7.99 -14.65 -1.38
N SER A 7 -8.26 -15.06 -2.62
CA SER A 7 -7.58 -16.17 -3.31
C SER A 7 -6.13 -15.84 -3.57
N GLU A 8 -5.22 -16.69 -3.09
CA GLU A 8 -3.80 -16.59 -3.38
C GLU A 8 -3.49 -17.10 -4.78
N ILE A 9 -2.57 -16.41 -5.45
CA ILE A 9 -2.01 -16.79 -6.75
C ILE A 9 -0.51 -16.93 -6.56
N ALA A 10 -0.01 -18.17 -6.51
CA ALA A 10 1.38 -18.45 -6.17
C ALA A 10 2.38 -17.75 -7.10
N GLU A 11 2.05 -17.66 -8.40
CA GLU A 11 2.86 -16.97 -9.41
C GLU A 11 3.04 -15.47 -9.10
N GLU A 12 2.07 -14.82 -8.44
CA GLU A 12 2.14 -13.40 -8.09
C GLU A 12 2.91 -13.14 -6.79
N ILE A 13 3.02 -14.14 -5.92
CA ILE A 13 3.73 -14.03 -4.63
C ILE A 13 5.25 -14.02 -4.84
N ASP A 14 5.75 -14.81 -5.79
CA ASP A 14 7.18 -14.90 -6.13
C ASP A 14 7.59 -14.01 -7.33
N ASP A 15 6.79 -12.98 -7.63
CA ASP A 15 7.12 -11.99 -8.67
C ASP A 15 8.31 -11.12 -8.22
N GLN A 16 9.51 -11.61 -8.53
CA GLN A 16 10.76 -10.89 -8.39
C GLN A 16 11.21 -10.42 -9.77
N TYR A 17 11.53 -9.13 -9.87
CA TYR A 17 12.19 -8.58 -11.04
C TYR A 17 13.45 -7.84 -10.59
N SER A 18 14.49 -7.94 -11.41
CA SER A 18 15.63 -7.03 -11.38
C SER A 18 15.31 -5.89 -12.33
N ASN A 19 15.46 -4.65 -11.87
CA ASN A 19 15.59 -3.54 -12.81
C ASN A 19 17.07 -3.38 -13.13
N ASP A 20 17.44 -3.62 -14.38
CA ASP A 20 18.82 -3.48 -14.88
C ASP A 20 19.21 -2.01 -15.11
N ASP A 21 18.28 -1.07 -14.91
CA ASP A 21 18.62 0.34 -14.82
C ASP A 21 19.66 0.54 -13.71
N LEU A 22 20.80 1.12 -14.08
CA LEU A 22 21.83 1.53 -13.13
C LEU A 22 21.27 2.65 -12.25
N TYR A 23 20.63 2.27 -11.15
CA TYR A 23 20.24 3.21 -10.11
C TYR A 23 21.49 3.90 -9.58
N ASN A 24 21.57 5.22 -9.74
CA ASN A 24 22.64 5.98 -9.12
C ASN A 24 22.15 6.47 -7.75
N ILE A 25 22.36 5.61 -6.75
CA ILE A 25 21.98 5.83 -5.37
C ILE A 25 23.22 6.28 -4.61
N THR A 26 23.15 7.44 -3.98
CA THR A 26 24.11 7.82 -2.96
C THR A 26 23.50 7.53 -1.60
N SER A 27 24.32 7.02 -0.68
CA SER A 27 23.94 6.89 0.72
C SER A 27 25.08 7.36 1.61
N TRP A 28 24.73 7.97 2.73
CA TRP A 28 25.68 8.41 3.74
C TRP A 28 25.07 8.32 5.13
N GLY A 29 25.93 8.21 6.14
CA GLY A 29 25.54 8.27 7.53
C GLY A 29 25.48 9.72 8.03
N ALA A 30 24.49 10.01 8.86
CA ALA A 30 24.37 11.28 9.58
C ALA A 30 23.93 10.99 11.02
N ASP A 31 24.61 11.57 12.01
CA ASP A 31 24.19 11.45 13.41
C ASP A 31 23.30 12.64 13.77
N LEU A 32 21.99 12.41 13.78
CA LEU A 32 21.00 13.45 14.03
C LEU A 32 20.59 13.45 15.51
N SER A 33 20.57 14.61 16.14
CA SER A 33 20.06 14.71 17.51
C SER A 33 18.54 14.62 17.55
N PHE A 34 17.95 14.10 18.63
CA PHE A 34 16.49 14.13 18.76
C PHE A 34 15.92 15.56 18.80
N ARG A 35 16.69 16.55 19.27
CA ARG A 35 16.31 17.96 19.15
C ARG A 35 16.14 18.36 17.69
N GLU A 36 17.11 18.03 16.85
CA GLU A 36 17.10 18.32 15.42
C GLU A 36 15.94 17.61 14.73
N LEU A 37 15.76 16.30 14.95
CA LEU A 37 14.65 15.54 14.39
C LEU A 37 13.27 16.11 14.79
N ILE A 38 13.13 16.61 16.02
CA ILE A 38 11.90 17.28 16.47
C ILE A 38 11.68 18.58 15.69
N THR A 39 12.72 19.40 15.55
CA THR A 39 12.65 20.65 14.76
C THR A 39 12.29 20.36 13.31
N MET A 40 13.00 19.43 12.66
CA MET A 40 12.72 19.02 11.28
C MET A 40 11.27 18.53 11.12
N TYR A 41 10.73 17.81 12.12
CA TYR A 41 9.33 17.38 12.07
C TYR A 41 8.34 18.56 12.24
N ASP A 42 8.61 19.49 13.17
CA ASP A 42 7.78 20.69 13.36
C ASP A 42 7.78 21.59 12.11
N GLU A 43 8.90 21.65 11.39
CA GLU A 43 9.10 22.45 10.18
C GLU A 43 8.59 21.74 8.90
N ASN A 44 8.01 20.54 9.04
CA ASN A 44 7.56 19.68 7.94
C ASN A 44 8.68 19.24 6.99
N GLU A 45 9.93 19.20 7.44
CA GLU A 45 11.05 18.64 6.70
C GLU A 45 11.06 17.10 6.77
N LEU A 46 10.48 16.50 7.81
CA LEU A 46 10.30 15.05 7.90
C LEU A 46 8.90 14.63 7.44
N ILE A 47 8.83 13.90 6.34
CA ILE A 47 7.58 13.33 5.82
C ILE A 47 7.37 11.94 6.43
N LYS A 48 6.19 11.76 7.03
CA LYS A 48 5.71 10.44 7.44
C LYS A 48 5.08 9.71 6.24
N PRO A 49 5.46 8.45 5.98
CA PRO A 49 4.75 7.60 5.02
C PRO A 49 3.26 7.51 5.35
N GLU A 50 2.39 7.52 4.32
CA GLU A 50 0.95 7.48 4.54
C GLU A 50 0.49 6.24 5.33
N LEU A 51 1.09 5.08 5.04
CA LEU A 51 0.91 3.83 5.78
C LEU A 51 1.30 3.94 7.26
N GLN A 52 2.40 4.65 7.56
CA GLN A 52 2.94 4.75 8.91
C GLN A 52 2.35 5.93 9.70
N ARG A 53 1.28 6.57 9.22
CA ARG A 53 0.67 7.72 9.93
C ARG A 53 0.15 7.37 11.33
N GLN A 54 -0.17 6.10 11.59
CA GLN A 54 -0.63 5.66 12.91
C GLN A 54 0.55 5.18 13.77
N TYR A 55 0.62 5.73 14.98
CA TYR A 55 1.56 5.28 16.01
C TYR A 55 1.10 3.93 16.56
N VAL A 56 1.87 2.86 16.31
CA VAL A 56 1.45 1.48 16.64
C VAL A 56 2.02 0.97 17.95
N TRP A 57 3.17 1.50 18.40
CA TRP A 57 3.77 1.07 19.66
C TRP A 57 2.80 1.25 20.83
N ASP A 58 2.78 0.26 21.71
CA ASP A 58 2.09 0.40 22.99
C ASP A 58 2.88 1.31 23.95
N LYS A 59 2.26 1.64 25.08
CA LYS A 59 2.87 2.54 26.06
C LYS A 59 4.17 1.97 26.65
N VAL A 60 4.27 0.64 26.78
CA VAL A 60 5.43 -0.04 27.36
C VAL A 60 6.60 -0.02 26.38
N GLU A 61 6.37 -0.32 25.11
CA GLU A 61 7.36 -0.24 24.03
C GLU A 61 7.92 1.18 23.90
N ALA A 62 7.02 2.17 23.82
CA ALA A 62 7.36 3.58 23.77
C ALA A 62 8.20 4.02 24.99
N SER A 63 7.76 3.62 26.19
CA SER A 63 8.47 3.95 27.43
C SER A 63 9.84 3.30 27.51
N ARG A 64 9.98 2.06 27.04
CA ARG A 64 11.29 1.36 26.99
C ARG A 64 12.27 2.06 26.07
N PHE A 65 11.79 2.63 24.96
CA PHE A 65 12.67 3.41 24.09
C PHE A 65 13.19 4.66 24.80
N ILE A 66 12.33 5.43 25.49
CA ILE A 66 12.77 6.58 26.30
C ILE A 66 13.72 6.15 27.44
N ASP A 67 13.43 5.04 28.10
CA ASP A 67 14.28 4.46 29.16
C ASP A 67 15.70 4.15 28.63
N SER A 68 15.81 3.55 27.44
CA SER A 68 17.10 3.32 26.77
C SER A 68 17.89 4.61 26.54
N LEU A 69 17.23 5.69 26.09
CA LEU A 69 17.89 6.99 25.89
C LEU A 69 18.38 7.59 27.21
N LEU A 70 17.57 7.47 28.27
CA LEU A 70 17.91 7.96 29.60
C LEU A 70 19.05 7.15 30.23
N LEU A 71 19.15 5.85 29.96
CA LEU A 71 20.28 5.00 30.33
C LEU A 71 21.52 5.29 29.48
N GLY A 72 21.37 5.80 28.27
CA GLY A 72 22.46 6.01 27.31
C GLY A 72 22.85 4.73 26.59
N LEU A 73 21.89 3.82 26.39
CA LEU A 73 22.06 2.61 25.60
C LEU A 73 22.06 2.96 24.11
N PRO A 74 22.81 2.21 23.27
CA PRO A 74 22.73 2.37 21.83
C PRO A 74 21.32 2.02 21.34
N VAL A 75 20.83 2.81 20.38
CA VAL A 75 19.55 2.56 19.71
C VAL A 75 19.80 2.21 18.25
N PRO A 76 18.92 1.40 17.61
CA PRO A 76 19.10 1.06 16.21
C PRO A 76 19.06 2.31 15.32
N SER A 77 19.70 2.23 14.16
CA SER A 77 19.73 3.32 13.17
C SER A 77 18.38 3.56 12.52
N ILE A 78 18.13 4.78 12.03
CA ILE A 78 16.96 5.12 11.22
C ILE A 78 17.35 5.21 9.75
N PHE A 79 16.36 5.11 8.86
CA PHE A 79 16.55 5.23 7.42
C PHE A 79 15.72 6.41 6.94
N LEU A 80 16.33 7.33 6.21
CA LEU A 80 15.69 8.51 5.65
C LEU A 80 15.96 8.57 4.14
N ALA A 81 15.02 9.04 3.34
CA ALA A 81 15.25 9.30 1.93
C ALA A 81 15.03 10.77 1.61
N ASN A 82 16.01 11.42 0.98
CA ASN A 82 15.82 12.74 0.41
C ASN A 82 14.80 12.66 -0.72
N THR A 83 13.80 13.53 -0.65
CA THR A 83 12.82 13.75 -1.72
C THR A 83 13.22 15.00 -2.51
N GLY A 84 12.61 15.19 -3.69
CA GLY A 84 12.94 16.32 -4.58
C GLY A 84 12.69 17.71 -3.99
N ASP A 85 11.92 17.81 -2.90
CA ASP A 85 11.47 19.06 -2.29
C ASP A 85 12.25 19.42 -1.00
N GLU A 86 13.51 19.00 -0.89
CA GLU A 86 14.38 19.15 0.30
C GLU A 86 13.88 18.45 1.59
N GLN A 87 12.70 17.86 1.54
CA GLN A 87 12.14 17.05 2.62
C GLN A 87 12.77 15.65 2.67
N LYS A 88 12.75 15.04 3.85
CA LYS A 88 13.19 13.65 4.08
C LYS A 88 12.00 12.77 4.42
N LEU A 89 11.76 11.77 3.59
CA LEU A 89 10.82 10.70 3.89
C LEU A 89 11.43 9.80 4.97
N ILE A 90 10.65 9.49 6.01
CA ILE A 90 11.04 8.51 7.02
C ILE A 90 10.80 7.11 6.44
N ILE A 91 11.87 6.38 6.13
CA ILE A 91 11.79 5.00 5.61
C ILE A 91 11.57 4.01 6.77
N ASP A 92 12.37 4.16 7.81
CA ASP A 92 12.30 3.39 9.04
C ASP A 92 12.67 4.28 10.22
N GLY A 93 12.11 3.97 11.39
CA GLY A 93 12.33 4.72 12.62
C GLY A 93 11.21 5.67 13.00
N PHE A 94 10.10 5.69 12.26
CA PHE A 94 8.96 6.56 12.57
C PHE A 94 8.50 6.44 14.03
N GLN A 95 8.31 5.22 14.55
CA GLN A 95 7.88 5.01 15.94
C GLN A 95 8.91 5.56 16.94
N ARG A 96 10.21 5.44 16.67
CA ARG A 96 11.30 5.96 17.53
C ARG A 96 11.31 7.50 17.55
N ILE A 97 11.26 8.11 16.37
CA ILE A 97 11.22 9.58 16.21
C ILE A 97 9.98 10.13 16.92
N MET A 98 8.81 9.57 16.62
CA MET A 98 7.54 10.04 17.20
C MET A 98 7.44 9.80 18.71
N THR A 99 8.02 8.72 19.23
CA THR A 99 8.05 8.48 20.69
C THR A 99 8.75 9.61 21.41
N VAL A 100 9.91 10.05 20.89
CA VAL A 100 10.67 11.13 21.51
C VAL A 100 10.01 12.47 21.28
N TYR A 101 9.46 12.69 20.08
CA TYR A 101 8.65 13.87 19.77
C TYR A 101 7.49 14.03 20.75
N ASP A 102 6.63 13.02 20.84
CA ASP A 102 5.45 13.01 21.71
C ASP A 102 5.83 13.20 23.18
N TYR A 103 6.88 12.52 23.64
CA TYR A 103 7.31 12.62 25.04
C TYR A 103 7.82 14.03 25.35
N VAL A 104 8.63 14.62 24.46
CA VAL A 104 9.18 15.98 24.63
C VAL A 104 8.10 17.06 24.50
N LYS A 105 7.14 16.90 23.57
CA LYS A 105 5.98 17.79 23.42
C LYS A 105 4.95 17.60 24.53
N GLY A 106 4.98 16.44 25.21
CA GLY A 106 4.19 16.11 26.38
C GLY A 106 2.84 15.48 26.08
N ILE A 107 2.45 15.33 24.81
CA ILE A 107 1.18 14.74 24.37
C ILE A 107 1.47 13.49 23.55
N TRP A 108 0.80 12.38 23.88
CA TRP A 108 0.94 11.14 23.14
C TRP A 108 0.01 11.12 21.93
N SER A 109 0.57 11.00 20.73
CA SER A 109 -0.19 11.04 19.47
C SER A 109 -1.20 9.89 19.33
N LYS A 110 -1.06 8.83 20.13
CA LYS A 110 -1.96 7.66 20.12
C LYS A 110 -3.33 7.95 20.72
N ASP A 111 -3.40 8.73 21.80
CA ASP A 111 -4.63 8.96 22.57
C ASP A 111 -4.90 10.43 22.94
N GLY A 112 -3.97 11.35 22.64
CA GLY A 112 -4.09 12.77 22.95
C GLY A 112 -3.85 13.11 24.42
N ASN A 113 -3.49 12.14 25.27
CA ASN A 113 -3.26 12.37 26.68
C ASN A 113 -1.81 12.78 26.97
N VAL A 114 -1.56 13.25 28.19
CA VAL A 114 -0.19 13.54 28.64
C VAL A 114 0.66 12.27 28.57
N PHE A 115 1.76 12.33 27.82
CA PHE A 115 2.67 11.20 27.73
C PHE A 115 3.47 11.04 29.03
N ARG A 116 3.08 10.04 29.81
CA ARG A 116 3.79 9.53 30.99
C ARG A 116 4.43 8.19 30.69
N LEU A 117 5.64 7.96 31.18
CA LEU A 117 6.27 6.65 31.08
C LEU A 117 5.43 5.58 31.80
N SER A 118 5.45 4.37 31.27
CA SER A 118 4.75 3.21 31.82
C SER A 118 5.19 2.94 33.28
N GLY A 119 4.24 2.54 34.11
CA GLY A 119 4.51 2.05 35.47
C GLY A 119 4.92 0.58 35.53
N SER A 120 5.13 -0.09 34.39
CA SER A 120 5.58 -1.48 34.35
C SER A 120 7.00 -1.63 34.90
N ASP A 121 7.27 -2.79 35.49
CA ASP A 121 8.59 -3.27 35.94
C ASP A 121 9.68 -3.26 34.84
N LYS A 122 9.29 -3.26 33.57
CA LYS A 122 10.18 -3.12 32.41
C LYS A 122 10.86 -1.75 32.25
N ILE A 123 10.46 -0.74 33.03
CA ILE A 123 10.99 0.63 33.01
C ILE A 123 11.73 0.91 34.31
N ASN A 124 12.84 1.64 34.25
CA ASN A 124 13.59 1.99 35.45
C ASN A 124 12.69 2.68 36.50
N PRO A 125 12.64 2.22 37.77
CA PRO A 125 11.80 2.79 38.82
C PRO A 125 11.94 4.32 39.01
N ARG A 126 13.12 4.87 38.69
CA ARG A 126 13.39 6.31 38.74
C ARG A 126 12.47 7.14 37.84
N TRP A 127 11.99 6.57 36.73
CA TRP A 127 11.26 7.31 35.69
C TRP A 127 9.82 6.81 35.45
N GLN A 128 9.42 5.70 36.07
CA GLN A 128 8.04 5.19 36.00
C GLN A 128 7.00 6.28 36.30
N GLY A 129 5.99 6.40 35.44
CA GLY A 129 4.89 7.36 35.60
C GLY A 129 5.25 8.84 35.36
N LYS A 130 6.52 9.17 35.14
CA LYS A 130 6.95 10.56 34.92
C LYS A 130 6.62 11.02 33.51
N ALA A 131 6.16 12.26 33.40
CA ALA A 131 6.13 13.02 32.16
C ALA A 131 7.49 13.71 31.93
N PHE A 132 7.75 14.17 30.71
CA PHE A 132 9.00 14.85 30.37
C PHE A 132 9.31 16.06 31.28
N THR A 133 8.28 16.85 31.62
CA THR A 133 8.40 18.02 32.51
C THR A 133 8.75 17.65 33.97
N GLN A 134 8.57 16.39 34.36
CA GLN A 134 8.89 15.89 35.71
C GLN A 134 10.29 15.27 35.78
N LEU A 135 11.02 15.20 34.66
CA LEU A 135 12.42 14.86 34.64
C LEU A 135 13.27 16.06 35.07
N ASN A 136 14.44 15.80 35.66
CA ASN A 136 15.37 16.88 35.98
C ASN A 136 16.00 17.47 34.71
N SER A 137 16.60 18.66 34.82
CA SER A 137 17.15 19.37 33.65
C SER A 137 18.24 18.58 32.91
N SER A 138 19.03 17.76 33.61
CA SER A 138 20.06 16.92 33.00
C SER A 138 19.45 15.79 32.17
N GLU A 139 18.41 15.12 32.68
CA GLU A 139 17.68 14.06 31.99
C GLU A 139 16.94 14.59 30.75
N GLN A 140 16.28 15.74 30.87
CA GLN A 140 15.62 16.41 29.74
C GLN A 140 16.63 16.79 28.65
N LYS A 141 17.80 17.31 29.06
CA LYS A 141 18.89 17.64 28.14
C LYS A 141 19.41 16.38 27.45
N LYS A 142 19.62 15.30 28.21
CA LYS A 142 20.12 14.01 27.71
C LYS A 142 19.24 13.49 26.57
N ILE A 143 17.93 13.36 26.78
CA ILE A 143 16.99 12.89 25.75
C ILE A 143 17.11 13.74 24.47
N LYS A 144 17.07 15.07 24.61
CA LYS A 144 17.14 16.00 23.46
C LYS A 144 18.48 15.95 22.72
N SER A 145 19.59 15.73 23.44
CA SER A 145 20.94 15.73 22.86
C SER A 145 21.42 14.37 22.37
N THR A 146 20.76 13.27 22.77
CA THR A 146 21.12 11.94 22.24
C THR A 146 20.97 11.96 20.73
N THR A 147 22.00 11.49 20.04
CA THR A 147 22.00 11.30 18.60
C THR A 147 21.53 9.90 18.25
N ILE A 148 20.88 9.79 17.09
CA ILE A 148 20.54 8.53 16.45
C ILE A 148 21.22 8.50 15.10
N HIS A 149 21.86 7.38 14.78
CA HIS A 149 22.50 7.20 13.49
C HIS A 149 21.43 7.08 12.40
N ALA A 150 21.47 7.96 11.41
CA ALA A 150 20.58 7.96 10.26
C ALA A 150 21.36 7.56 9.01
N ILE A 151 20.84 6.61 8.25
CA ILE A 151 21.32 6.31 6.90
C ILE A 151 20.40 7.06 5.94
N VAL A 152 20.95 8.05 5.25
CA VAL A 152 20.22 8.88 4.30
C VAL A 152 20.47 8.37 2.89
N PHE A 153 19.39 8.18 2.13
CA PHE A 153 19.44 7.78 0.71
C PHE A 153 19.03 8.95 -0.17
N GLU A 154 19.69 9.07 -1.30
CA GLU A 154 19.29 9.99 -2.36
C GLU A 154 19.36 9.27 -3.70
N GLN A 155 18.23 9.27 -4.41
CA GLN A 155 18.16 8.74 -5.77
C GLN A 155 18.48 9.88 -6.74
N THR A 156 19.66 9.82 -7.37
CA THR A 156 20.03 10.83 -8.37
C THR A 156 19.45 10.50 -9.76
N ARG A 157 19.27 9.21 -10.10
CA ARG A 157 18.64 8.70 -11.33
C ARG A 157 18.06 7.28 -11.15
N PRO A 158 17.01 6.89 -11.91
CA PRO A 158 16.18 7.73 -12.78
C PRO A 158 15.27 8.67 -11.96
N LYS A 159 14.73 9.73 -12.57
CA LYS A 159 13.78 10.65 -11.89
C LYS A 159 12.31 10.19 -12.00
N HIS A 160 12.03 9.23 -12.87
CA HIS A 160 10.69 8.75 -13.21
C HIS A 160 10.69 7.21 -13.26
N GLY A 161 9.55 6.59 -12.97
CA GLY A 161 9.36 5.14 -13.01
C GLY A 161 9.62 4.44 -11.67
N ASP A 162 10.03 3.17 -11.73
CA ASP A 162 10.36 2.38 -10.53
C ASP A 162 11.52 3.01 -9.77
N THR A 163 11.32 3.28 -8.48
CA THR A 163 12.30 4.04 -7.69
C THR A 163 13.28 3.06 -7.05
N SER A 164 14.55 3.44 -6.99
CA SER A 164 15.54 2.67 -6.24
C SER A 164 15.16 2.55 -4.76
N LEU A 165 14.43 3.55 -4.25
CA LEU A 165 13.85 3.54 -2.92
C LEU A 165 12.96 2.32 -2.69
N TYR A 166 12.10 1.93 -3.63
CA TYR A 166 11.28 0.72 -3.49
C TYR A 166 12.15 -0.53 -3.26
N GLN A 167 13.18 -0.72 -4.08
CA GLN A 167 14.08 -1.88 -3.95
C GLN A 167 14.92 -1.84 -2.66
N ILE A 168 15.33 -0.65 -2.22
CA ILE A 168 16.01 -0.46 -0.93
C ILE A 168 15.07 -0.88 0.21
N PHE A 169 13.83 -0.40 0.21
CA PHE A 169 12.84 -0.77 1.21
C PHE A 169 12.60 -2.27 1.24
N GLU A 170 12.42 -2.91 0.10
CA GLU A 170 12.16 -4.36 0.02
C GLU A 170 13.31 -5.16 0.67
N ARG A 171 14.56 -4.73 0.48
CA ARG A 171 15.75 -5.41 1.03
C ARG A 171 16.03 -5.08 2.50
N ILE A 172 15.78 -3.85 2.94
CA ILE A 172 16.04 -3.40 4.32
C ILE A 172 14.95 -3.87 5.28
N ASN A 173 13.71 -4.07 4.82
CA ASN A 173 12.58 -4.54 5.62
C ASN A 173 12.67 -6.04 6.05
N THR A 174 13.88 -6.59 6.15
CA THR A 174 14.15 -8.00 6.49
C THR A 174 14.37 -8.24 8.00
N GLY A 175 14.61 -7.19 8.80
CA GLY A 175 14.90 -7.32 10.24
C GLY A 175 13.70 -7.33 11.20
N GLY A 176 12.47 -7.15 10.71
CA GLY A 176 11.24 -7.00 11.52
C GLY A 176 9.98 -7.53 10.83
N ARG A 177 8.78 -6.95 11.10
CA ARG A 177 7.58 -7.26 10.31
C ARG A 177 7.81 -6.76 8.88
N THR A 178 8.08 -7.68 7.96
CA THR A 178 8.27 -7.37 6.55
C THR A 178 7.01 -6.74 5.98
N LEU A 179 7.14 -5.53 5.44
CA LEU A 179 6.10 -4.85 4.68
C LEU A 179 5.88 -5.62 3.36
N VAL A 180 4.62 -5.81 2.96
CA VAL A 180 4.30 -6.38 1.63
C VAL A 180 4.46 -5.30 0.55
N ALA A 181 4.44 -5.71 -0.72
CA ALA A 181 4.67 -4.83 -1.86
C ALA A 181 3.82 -3.55 -1.81
N GLN A 182 2.51 -3.65 -1.61
CA GLN A 182 1.65 -2.48 -1.52
C GLN A 182 1.93 -1.60 -0.30
N GLU A 183 2.31 -2.18 0.84
CA GLU A 183 2.74 -1.43 2.02
C GLU A 183 4.00 -0.60 1.71
N ILE A 184 4.96 -1.17 0.95
CA ILE A 184 6.15 -0.45 0.49
C ILE A 184 5.77 0.66 -0.50
N ARG A 185 4.90 0.37 -1.49
CA ARG A 185 4.45 1.38 -2.45
C ARG A 185 3.82 2.59 -1.78
N ASN A 186 2.96 2.36 -0.79
CA ASN A 186 2.32 3.41 -0.02
C ASN A 186 3.31 4.25 0.81
N CYS A 187 4.52 3.74 1.05
CA CYS A 187 5.59 4.50 1.68
C CYS A 187 6.42 5.29 0.66
N VAL A 188 6.71 4.69 -0.48
CA VAL A 188 7.66 5.23 -1.45
C VAL A 188 7.00 6.21 -2.41
N TYR A 189 5.83 5.86 -2.95
CA TYR A 189 5.12 6.64 -3.94
C TYR A 189 4.06 7.53 -3.26
N GLN A 190 4.52 8.60 -2.61
CA GLN A 190 3.63 9.61 -2.05
C GLN A 190 3.00 10.46 -3.16
N GLY A 191 1.77 10.95 -2.93
CA GLY A 191 1.12 11.87 -3.87
C GLY A 191 -0.39 11.71 -3.92
N ALA A 192 -0.98 12.40 -4.89
CA ALA A 192 -2.43 12.42 -5.09
C ALA A 192 -2.98 11.03 -5.46
N LEU A 193 -2.24 10.22 -6.21
CA LEU A 193 -2.65 8.86 -6.55
C LEU A 193 -2.71 7.97 -5.31
N ASN A 194 -1.71 8.01 -4.45
CA ASN A 194 -1.72 7.24 -3.19
C ASN A 194 -2.89 7.66 -2.30
N THR A 195 -3.12 8.97 -2.19
CA THR A 195 -4.27 9.53 -1.47
C THR A 195 -5.60 9.05 -2.06
N LEU A 196 -5.70 9.01 -3.39
CA LEU A 196 -6.87 8.50 -4.10
C LEU A 196 -7.10 7.02 -3.79
N LEU A 197 -6.07 6.17 -3.80
CA LEU A 197 -6.20 4.75 -3.45
C LEU A 197 -6.81 4.57 -2.05
N PHE A 198 -6.36 5.35 -1.05
CA PHE A 198 -6.96 5.34 0.29
C PHE A 198 -8.42 5.81 0.29
N SER A 199 -8.77 6.79 -0.54
CA SER A 199 -10.15 7.29 -0.69
C SER A 199 -11.06 6.21 -1.31
N LEU A 200 -10.64 5.64 -2.44
CA LEU A 200 -11.35 4.58 -3.15
C LEU A 200 -11.47 3.32 -2.30
N ASN A 201 -10.48 3.03 -1.45
CA ASN A 201 -10.57 1.91 -0.51
C ASN A 201 -11.68 2.10 0.53
N LYS A 202 -12.23 3.30 0.71
CA LYS A 202 -13.39 3.58 1.56
C LYS A 202 -14.72 3.61 0.78
N ASN A 203 -14.68 3.47 -0.55
CA ASN A 203 -15.89 3.46 -1.37
C ASN A 203 -16.80 2.30 -0.96
N LYS A 204 -18.07 2.63 -0.65
CA LYS A 204 -19.04 1.67 -0.10
C LYS A 204 -19.23 0.43 -0.98
N GLN A 205 -19.30 0.62 -2.30
CA GLN A 205 -19.51 -0.51 -3.21
C GLN A 205 -18.28 -1.38 -3.31
N TRP A 206 -17.11 -0.76 -3.37
CA TRP A 206 -15.84 -1.49 -3.34
C TRP A 206 -15.71 -2.32 -2.06
N ARG A 207 -16.09 -1.78 -0.88
CA ARG A 207 -16.15 -2.55 0.37
C ARG A 207 -17.09 -3.74 0.28
N GLY A 208 -18.29 -3.56 -0.26
CA GLY A 208 -19.25 -4.65 -0.46
C GLY A 208 -18.72 -5.75 -1.41
N LEU A 209 -18.08 -5.36 -2.51
CA LEU A 209 -17.55 -6.28 -3.52
C LEU A 209 -16.26 -7.00 -3.08
N PHE A 210 -15.42 -6.36 -2.27
CA PHE A 210 -14.15 -6.94 -1.82
C PHE A 210 -14.35 -7.93 -0.66
N GLY A 211 -15.11 -7.55 0.37
CA GLY A 211 -15.28 -8.39 1.56
C GLY A 211 -15.51 -7.66 2.88
N GLY A 212 -15.94 -6.39 2.84
CA GLY A 212 -16.25 -5.59 4.02
C GLY A 212 -15.07 -4.74 4.49
N GLU A 213 -14.46 -5.12 5.62
CA GLU A 213 -13.45 -4.30 6.30
C GLU A 213 -12.13 -4.18 5.51
N PRO A 214 -11.40 -3.06 5.67
CA PRO A 214 -10.09 -2.90 5.05
C PRO A 214 -9.09 -4.00 5.42
N ASP A 215 -8.31 -4.44 4.44
CA ASP A 215 -7.30 -5.46 4.65
C ASP A 215 -6.07 -4.88 5.36
N ASN A 216 -5.65 -5.51 6.46
CA ASN A 216 -4.50 -5.04 7.28
C ASN A 216 -3.15 -5.10 6.55
N ARG A 217 -3.06 -5.80 5.41
CA ARG A 217 -1.90 -5.88 4.52
C ARG A 217 -2.13 -5.11 3.21
N MET A 218 -3.24 -4.38 3.10
CA MET A 218 -3.58 -3.49 1.97
C MET A 218 -3.72 -4.19 0.62
N ARG A 219 -4.09 -5.48 0.62
CA ARG A 219 -4.37 -6.23 -0.62
C ARG A 219 -5.53 -5.60 -1.40
N ASP A 220 -6.52 -5.10 -0.69
CA ASP A 220 -7.62 -4.34 -1.27
C ASP A 220 -7.18 -3.09 -2.04
N MET A 221 -6.24 -2.32 -1.48
CA MET A 221 -5.67 -1.17 -2.19
C MET A 221 -4.84 -1.60 -3.39
N GLU A 222 -4.09 -2.70 -3.28
CA GLU A 222 -3.34 -3.25 -4.42
C GLU A 222 -4.27 -3.63 -5.57
N TYR A 223 -5.44 -4.21 -5.30
CA TYR A 223 -6.41 -4.52 -6.36
C TYR A 223 -7.00 -3.28 -7.01
N ILE A 224 -7.25 -2.19 -6.26
CA ILE A 224 -7.64 -0.91 -6.88
C ILE A 224 -6.54 -0.41 -7.82
N LEU A 225 -5.28 -0.44 -7.37
CA LEU A 225 -4.14 -0.03 -8.19
C LEU A 225 -3.99 -0.94 -9.43
N ARG A 226 -4.18 -2.25 -9.25
CA ARG A 226 -4.12 -3.26 -10.31
C ARG A 226 -5.20 -3.04 -11.37
N TYR A 227 -6.41 -2.67 -10.97
CA TYR A 227 -7.47 -2.27 -11.91
C TYR A 227 -7.00 -1.12 -12.82
N PHE A 228 -6.38 -0.08 -12.24
CA PHE A 228 -5.91 1.05 -13.02
C PHE A 228 -4.75 0.68 -13.94
N ALA A 229 -3.74 -0.04 -13.43
CA ALA A 229 -2.54 -0.36 -14.18
C ALA A 229 -2.79 -1.37 -15.31
N LEU A 230 -3.62 -2.38 -15.09
CA LEU A 230 -3.97 -3.38 -16.11
C LEU A 230 -4.92 -2.83 -17.18
N ASN A 231 -5.65 -1.74 -16.90
CA ASN A 231 -6.54 -1.08 -17.87
C ASN A 231 -5.83 -0.01 -18.72
N THR A 232 -4.52 -0.11 -18.87
CA THR A 232 -3.72 0.79 -19.72
C THR A 232 -3.43 0.15 -21.07
N SER A 233 -3.19 0.96 -22.10
CA SER A 233 -2.72 0.47 -23.40
C SER A 233 -1.39 -0.30 -23.29
N LEU A 234 -0.55 0.05 -22.32
CA LEU A 234 0.70 -0.66 -22.03
C LEU A 234 0.47 -2.16 -21.80
N VAL A 235 -0.66 -2.56 -21.21
CA VAL A 235 -1.02 -3.95 -20.93
C VAL A 235 -1.97 -4.51 -22.00
N LEU A 236 -2.98 -3.73 -22.36
CA LEU A 236 -4.05 -4.18 -23.27
C LEU A 236 -3.57 -4.36 -24.71
N ASP A 237 -2.53 -3.61 -25.11
CA ASP A 237 -1.89 -3.71 -26.42
C ASP A 237 -0.50 -4.36 -26.32
N HIS A 238 -0.13 -4.88 -25.14
CA HIS A 238 1.16 -5.51 -24.92
C HIS A 238 1.34 -6.72 -25.86
N PRO A 239 2.52 -6.90 -26.48
CA PRO A 239 2.81 -8.10 -27.22
C PRO A 239 2.81 -9.34 -26.31
N LYS A 240 2.83 -10.51 -26.92
CA LYS A 240 2.95 -11.78 -26.21
C LYS A 240 4.11 -11.79 -25.21
N GLY A 241 3.89 -12.36 -24.02
CA GLY A 241 4.94 -12.47 -23.01
C GLY A 241 4.48 -12.20 -21.58
N ASN A 242 5.41 -12.36 -20.63
CA ASN A 242 5.13 -12.19 -19.21
C ASN A 242 5.30 -10.73 -18.77
N ILE A 243 4.37 -10.24 -17.96
CA ILE A 243 4.43 -8.91 -17.33
C ILE A 243 4.74 -9.10 -15.85
N SER A 244 5.78 -8.44 -15.32
CA SER A 244 5.96 -8.37 -13.86
C SER A 244 4.89 -7.43 -13.29
N LEU A 245 3.99 -7.98 -12.47
CA LEU A 245 2.94 -7.21 -11.81
C LEU A 245 3.58 -6.18 -10.90
N LYS A 246 4.58 -6.58 -10.12
CA LYS A 246 5.25 -5.68 -9.16
C LYS A 246 5.86 -4.48 -9.88
N LYS A 247 6.56 -4.71 -10.99
CA LYS A 247 7.13 -3.65 -11.83
C LYS A 247 6.03 -2.74 -12.40
N LEU A 248 4.99 -3.32 -13.00
CA LEU A 248 3.88 -2.59 -13.58
C LEU A 248 3.22 -1.64 -12.56
N LEU A 249 2.93 -2.13 -11.35
CA LEU A 249 2.29 -1.32 -10.30
C LEU A 249 3.22 -0.21 -9.78
N ASN A 250 4.52 -0.49 -9.66
CA ASN A 250 5.53 0.48 -9.25
C ASN A 250 5.67 1.60 -10.29
N GLU A 251 5.78 1.25 -11.57
CA GLU A 251 5.85 2.22 -12.67
C GLU A 251 4.58 3.05 -12.78
N TYR A 252 3.40 2.42 -12.61
CA TYR A 252 2.13 3.14 -12.61
C TYR A 252 2.07 4.19 -11.49
N MET A 253 2.52 3.85 -10.28
CA MET A 253 2.55 4.82 -9.17
C MET A 253 3.63 5.89 -9.33
N GLY A 254 4.76 5.55 -9.96
CA GLY A 254 5.87 6.46 -10.22
C GLY A 254 5.68 7.41 -11.40
N ASP A 255 4.63 7.23 -12.21
CA ASP A 255 4.32 8.12 -13.33
C ASP A 255 3.62 9.41 -12.83
N ALA A 256 4.24 10.55 -13.12
CA ALA A 256 3.71 11.87 -12.78
C ALA A 256 2.38 12.18 -13.48
N GLN A 257 2.11 11.61 -14.66
CA GLN A 257 0.86 11.81 -15.39
C GLN A 257 -0.33 11.26 -14.60
N ASN A 258 -0.14 10.13 -13.92
CA ASN A 258 -1.15 9.50 -13.07
C ASN A 258 -1.42 10.26 -11.77
N ASN A 259 -0.57 11.24 -11.42
CA ASN A 259 -0.74 12.11 -10.26
C ASN A 259 -1.32 13.50 -10.61
N SER A 260 -1.62 13.76 -11.89
CA SER A 260 -2.22 15.04 -12.30
C SER A 260 -3.67 15.16 -11.81
N VAL A 261 -4.11 16.40 -11.50
CA VAL A 261 -5.48 16.67 -11.02
C VAL A 261 -6.55 16.07 -11.95
N ALA A 262 -6.35 16.17 -13.26
CA ALA A 262 -7.26 15.60 -14.25
C ALA A 262 -7.27 14.07 -14.25
N ALA A 263 -6.10 13.43 -14.11
CA ALA A 263 -6.00 11.97 -14.02
C ALA A 263 -6.71 11.46 -12.75
N ILE A 264 -6.47 12.09 -11.60
CA ILE A 264 -7.08 11.71 -10.31
C ILE A 264 -8.61 11.80 -10.38
N ALA A 265 -9.15 12.91 -10.88
CA ALA A 265 -10.59 13.08 -11.02
C ALA A 265 -11.22 12.06 -11.99
N SER A 266 -10.52 11.75 -13.09
CA SER A 266 -10.97 10.74 -14.05
C SER A 266 -10.95 9.33 -13.45
N GLN A 267 -9.86 8.96 -12.78
CA GLN A 267 -9.69 7.67 -12.12
C GLN A 267 -10.75 7.44 -11.03
N GLU A 268 -10.99 8.45 -10.18
CA GLU A 268 -12.01 8.38 -9.13
C GLU A 268 -13.40 8.11 -9.70
N ARG A 269 -13.78 8.90 -10.73
CA ARG A 269 -15.07 8.79 -11.40
C ARG A 269 -15.24 7.42 -12.06
N VAL A 270 -14.28 7.02 -12.89
CA VAL A 270 -14.36 5.77 -13.67
C VAL A 270 -14.37 4.54 -12.77
N PHE A 271 -13.57 4.51 -11.70
CA PHE A 271 -13.60 3.42 -10.74
C PHE A 271 -14.95 3.35 -10.01
N SER A 272 -15.44 4.48 -9.50
CA SER A 272 -16.70 4.54 -8.75
C SER A 272 -17.90 4.11 -9.61
N GLU A 273 -18.00 4.65 -10.84
CA GLU A 273 -19.04 4.26 -11.81
C GLU A 273 -18.99 2.75 -12.13
N THR A 274 -17.79 2.20 -12.27
CA THR A 274 -17.60 0.77 -12.55
C THR A 274 -18.06 -0.09 -11.37
N MET A 275 -17.65 0.23 -10.14
CA MET A 275 -18.06 -0.52 -8.94
C MET A 275 -19.56 -0.41 -8.67
N ASP A 276 -20.16 0.78 -8.88
CA ASP A 276 -21.60 0.98 -8.79
C ASP A 276 -22.35 0.12 -9.83
N PHE A 277 -21.88 0.10 -11.08
CA PHE A 277 -22.50 -0.70 -12.13
C PHE A 277 -22.46 -2.20 -11.80
N ILE A 278 -21.30 -2.71 -11.38
CA ILE A 278 -21.11 -4.13 -11.05
C ILE A 278 -22.01 -4.51 -9.87
N THR A 279 -22.01 -3.71 -8.81
CA THR A 279 -22.84 -3.96 -7.62
C THR A 279 -24.32 -4.00 -7.98
N LYS A 280 -24.78 -3.07 -8.83
CA LYS A 280 -26.19 -2.95 -9.19
C LYS A 280 -26.69 -4.06 -10.13
N ASN A 281 -25.85 -4.52 -11.06
CA ASN A 281 -26.30 -5.38 -12.16
C ASN A 281 -25.77 -6.83 -12.09
N ILE A 282 -24.67 -7.07 -11.36
CA ILE A 282 -24.10 -8.40 -11.13
C ILE A 282 -24.32 -8.82 -9.67
N GLY A 283 -24.00 -7.93 -8.72
CA GLY A 283 -24.19 -8.14 -7.29
C GLY A 283 -22.89 -8.32 -6.51
N GLU A 284 -23.00 -8.50 -5.20
CA GLU A 284 -21.86 -8.51 -4.25
C GLU A 284 -20.86 -9.64 -4.51
N ASN A 285 -21.31 -10.75 -5.11
CA ASN A 285 -20.46 -11.90 -5.42
C ASN A 285 -19.75 -11.79 -6.78
N ALA A 286 -19.75 -10.63 -7.43
CA ALA A 286 -19.24 -10.45 -8.79
C ALA A 286 -17.81 -10.98 -8.96
N PHE A 287 -16.96 -10.83 -7.94
CA PHE A 287 -15.55 -11.21 -7.98
C PHE A 287 -15.25 -12.57 -7.33
N TYR A 288 -16.29 -13.37 -7.08
CA TYR A 288 -16.15 -14.72 -6.50
C TYR A 288 -16.20 -15.79 -7.59
N ASN A 289 -15.50 -16.90 -7.36
CA ASN A 289 -15.51 -18.03 -8.28
C ASN A 289 -16.52 -19.11 -7.84
N ILE A 290 -16.83 -20.05 -8.73
CA ILE A 290 -17.66 -21.22 -8.45
C ILE A 290 -16.85 -22.37 -7.83
N VAL A 291 -17.53 -23.28 -7.14
CA VAL A 291 -16.92 -24.47 -6.56
C VAL A 291 -16.57 -25.46 -7.68
N GLN A 292 -15.33 -25.97 -7.67
CA GLN A 292 -14.89 -27.00 -8.61
C GLN A 292 -15.75 -28.26 -8.45
N GLY A 293 -16.36 -28.72 -9.55
CA GLY A 293 -17.26 -29.88 -9.55
C GLY A 293 -18.72 -29.57 -9.18
N ASP A 294 -19.04 -28.36 -8.71
CA ASP A 294 -20.41 -27.92 -8.44
C ASP A 294 -20.62 -26.45 -8.85
N PRO A 295 -20.88 -26.18 -10.14
CA PRO A 295 -21.08 -24.82 -10.67
C PRO A 295 -22.27 -24.08 -10.07
N SER A 296 -23.16 -24.76 -9.34
CA SER A 296 -24.31 -24.14 -8.67
C SER A 296 -23.92 -23.39 -7.40
N LYS A 297 -22.72 -23.65 -6.86
CA LYS A 297 -22.23 -23.04 -5.61
C LYS A 297 -21.13 -22.03 -5.87
N ILE A 298 -21.26 -20.89 -5.20
CA ILE A 298 -20.25 -19.83 -5.18
C ILE A 298 -19.30 -20.07 -3.99
N ARG A 299 -18.00 -20.02 -4.25
CA ARG A 299 -16.98 -19.98 -3.21
C ARG A 299 -16.80 -18.53 -2.76
N LYS A 300 -17.21 -18.24 -1.52
CA LYS A 300 -17.19 -16.90 -0.92
C LYS A 300 -15.77 -16.42 -0.57
N ARG A 301 -14.97 -16.17 -1.60
CA ARG A 301 -13.59 -15.67 -1.53
C ARG A 301 -13.38 -14.73 -2.71
N PHE A 302 -12.70 -13.62 -2.52
CA PHE A 302 -12.33 -12.70 -3.58
C PHE A 302 -11.29 -13.34 -4.51
N TYR A 303 -11.54 -13.35 -5.82
CA TYR A 303 -10.62 -13.90 -6.82
C TYR A 303 -9.98 -12.76 -7.63
N PRO A 304 -8.66 -12.49 -7.47
CA PRO A 304 -8.01 -11.37 -8.13
C PRO A 304 -8.16 -11.36 -9.66
N THR A 305 -7.94 -12.50 -10.32
CA THR A 305 -8.03 -12.59 -11.80
C THR A 305 -9.46 -12.46 -12.31
N VAL A 306 -10.45 -12.89 -11.52
CA VAL A 306 -11.87 -12.63 -11.82
C VAL A 306 -12.16 -11.15 -11.68
N PHE A 307 -11.67 -10.51 -10.62
CA PHE A 307 -11.75 -9.06 -10.44
C PHE A 307 -11.16 -8.30 -11.62
N ASP A 308 -9.92 -8.57 -12.04
CA ASP A 308 -9.30 -7.90 -13.19
C ASP A 308 -10.19 -7.97 -14.42
N SER A 309 -10.64 -9.19 -14.75
CA SER A 309 -11.37 -9.43 -15.98
C SER A 309 -12.72 -8.69 -15.99
N ILE A 310 -13.52 -8.83 -14.93
CA ILE A 310 -14.87 -8.28 -14.88
C ILE A 310 -14.82 -6.77 -14.70
N SER A 311 -13.97 -6.25 -13.81
CA SER A 311 -13.87 -4.81 -13.55
C SER A 311 -13.40 -4.05 -14.80
N ILE A 312 -12.35 -4.53 -15.46
CA ILE A 312 -11.81 -3.90 -16.66
C ILE A 312 -12.77 -4.05 -17.84
N ALA A 313 -13.36 -5.22 -18.05
CA ALA A 313 -14.36 -5.43 -19.09
C ALA A 313 -15.58 -4.49 -18.89
N THR A 314 -16.03 -4.31 -17.65
CA THR A 314 -17.14 -3.41 -17.32
C THR A 314 -16.77 -1.97 -17.63
N ALA A 315 -15.61 -1.50 -17.16
CA ALA A 315 -15.15 -0.13 -17.37
C ALA A 315 -15.06 0.19 -18.88
N ARG A 316 -14.49 -0.73 -19.66
CA ARG A 316 -14.39 -0.58 -21.12
C ARG A 316 -15.76 -0.62 -21.80
N ALA A 317 -16.67 -1.49 -21.37
CA ALA A 317 -18.02 -1.55 -21.91
C ALA A 317 -18.84 -0.29 -21.60
N LEU A 318 -18.68 0.30 -20.41
CA LEU A 318 -19.30 1.58 -20.06
C LEU A 318 -18.85 2.70 -20.99
N VAL A 319 -17.56 2.75 -21.33
CA VAL A 319 -17.02 3.72 -22.28
C VAL A 319 -17.50 3.45 -23.71
N ALA A 320 -17.46 2.18 -24.15
CA ALA A 320 -17.77 1.81 -25.53
C ALA A 320 -19.26 1.87 -25.87
N LEU A 321 -20.13 1.51 -24.92
CA LEU A 321 -21.56 1.37 -25.13
C LEU A 321 -22.38 2.49 -24.48
N GLY A 322 -21.85 3.21 -23.49
CA GLY A 322 -22.59 4.25 -22.78
C GLY A 322 -23.94 3.74 -22.27
N ASP A 323 -25.01 4.45 -22.62
CA ASP A 323 -26.37 4.13 -22.15
C ASP A 323 -26.95 2.83 -22.70
N VAL A 324 -26.42 2.32 -23.83
CA VAL A 324 -26.92 1.07 -24.45
C VAL A 324 -26.25 -0.19 -23.90
N ILE A 325 -25.39 -0.06 -22.88
CA ILE A 325 -24.76 -1.21 -22.23
C ILE A 325 -25.82 -2.24 -21.75
N PRO A 326 -25.66 -3.54 -22.08
CA PRO A 326 -26.57 -4.58 -21.61
C PRO A 326 -26.55 -4.70 -20.08
N LYS A 327 -27.73 -4.72 -19.47
CA LYS A 327 -27.92 -4.87 -18.00
C LYS A 327 -28.67 -6.15 -17.62
N VAL A 328 -29.21 -6.87 -18.60
CA VAL A 328 -30.09 -8.02 -18.37
C VAL A 328 -29.26 -9.28 -18.07
N ASN A 329 -29.60 -9.95 -16.96
CA ASN A 329 -29.07 -11.27 -16.58
C ASN A 329 -27.52 -11.33 -16.51
N LEU A 330 -26.85 -10.24 -16.13
CA LEU A 330 -25.39 -10.22 -16.09
C LEU A 330 -24.81 -11.24 -15.11
N GLU A 331 -25.46 -11.49 -13.97
CA GLU A 331 -25.02 -12.55 -13.04
C GLU A 331 -25.09 -13.94 -13.68
N ALA A 332 -26.18 -14.26 -14.39
CA ALA A 332 -26.29 -15.54 -15.08
C ALA A 332 -25.22 -15.68 -16.17
N LYS A 333 -24.95 -14.60 -16.92
CA LYS A 333 -23.86 -14.57 -17.91
C LYS A 333 -22.49 -14.73 -17.28
N ARG A 334 -22.26 -14.13 -16.11
CA ARG A 334 -21.04 -14.31 -15.33
C ARG A 334 -20.85 -15.76 -14.91
N LEU A 335 -21.90 -16.43 -14.43
CA LEU A 335 -21.82 -17.86 -14.08
C LEU A 335 -21.50 -18.75 -15.28
N VAL A 336 -21.95 -18.38 -16.49
CA VAL A 336 -21.55 -19.06 -17.73
C VAL A 336 -20.08 -18.78 -18.06
N LEU A 337 -19.62 -17.53 -17.94
CA LEU A 337 -18.21 -17.15 -18.14
C LEU A 337 -17.27 -17.94 -17.21
N LEU A 338 -17.61 -18.09 -15.92
CA LEU A 338 -16.83 -18.86 -14.96
C LEU A 338 -16.74 -20.36 -15.29
N GLN A 339 -17.59 -20.85 -16.21
CA GLN A 339 -17.55 -22.23 -16.70
C GLN A 339 -16.78 -22.39 -18.01
N ASP A 340 -16.47 -21.30 -18.70
CA ASP A 340 -15.69 -21.32 -19.95
C ASP A 340 -14.28 -21.85 -19.70
N GLU A 341 -13.86 -22.86 -20.47
CA GLU A 341 -12.57 -23.52 -20.28
C GLU A 341 -11.38 -22.59 -20.55
N SER A 342 -11.51 -21.71 -21.55
CA SER A 342 -10.45 -20.75 -21.88
C SER A 342 -10.34 -19.68 -20.80
N TYR A 343 -11.47 -19.18 -20.31
CA TYR A 343 -11.51 -18.22 -19.21
C TYR A 343 -10.88 -18.81 -17.94
N ARG A 344 -11.27 -20.04 -17.56
CA ARG A 344 -10.69 -20.74 -16.42
C ARG A 344 -9.18 -20.82 -16.53
N LYS A 345 -8.65 -21.28 -17.67
CA LYS A 345 -7.22 -21.33 -17.95
C LYS A 345 -6.56 -19.96 -17.75
N PHE A 346 -7.09 -18.91 -18.37
CA PHE A 346 -6.53 -17.55 -18.28
C PHE A 346 -6.62 -16.93 -16.87
N THR A 347 -7.46 -17.46 -15.99
CA THR A 347 -7.57 -17.01 -14.60
C THR A 347 -6.75 -17.83 -13.60
N SER A 348 -6.21 -18.99 -14.00
CA SER A 348 -5.51 -19.93 -13.10
C SER A 348 -4.07 -20.24 -13.46
N GLU A 349 -3.67 -20.10 -14.74
CA GLU A 349 -2.34 -20.42 -15.23
C GLU A 349 -1.72 -19.21 -15.89
N GLY A 350 -0.43 -18.94 -15.69
CA GLY A 350 0.28 -17.85 -16.37
C GLY A 350 -0.49 -16.53 -16.28
N THR A 351 -0.99 -16.18 -15.09
CA THR A 351 -2.02 -15.14 -14.92
C THR A 351 -1.52 -13.75 -15.31
N MET A 352 -0.20 -13.58 -15.36
CA MET A 352 0.48 -12.36 -15.78
C MET A 352 1.08 -12.44 -17.20
N GLN A 353 0.77 -13.48 -17.98
CA GLN A 353 1.00 -13.47 -19.42
C GLN A 353 0.03 -12.49 -20.09
N ALA A 354 0.54 -11.60 -20.94
CA ALA A 354 -0.24 -10.58 -21.62
C ALA A 354 -1.46 -11.17 -22.35
N GLU A 355 -1.28 -12.32 -23.00
CA GLU A 355 -2.35 -13.03 -23.71
C GLU A 355 -3.44 -13.55 -22.77
N HIS A 356 -3.08 -13.96 -21.56
CA HIS A 356 -4.03 -14.43 -20.56
C HIS A 356 -4.78 -13.25 -19.92
N ILE A 357 -4.10 -12.12 -19.68
CA ILE A 357 -4.73 -10.87 -19.22
C ILE A 357 -5.74 -10.38 -20.26
N GLN A 358 -5.30 -10.20 -21.50
CA GLN A 358 -6.15 -9.78 -22.61
C GLN A 358 -7.27 -10.80 -22.86
N GLY A 359 -6.94 -12.09 -22.85
CA GLY A 359 -7.88 -13.19 -23.07
C GLY A 359 -9.02 -13.20 -22.05
N ARG A 360 -8.72 -13.11 -20.75
CA ARG A 360 -9.77 -13.11 -19.71
C ARG A 360 -10.65 -11.86 -19.77
N ILE A 361 -10.07 -10.69 -20.09
CA ILE A 361 -10.83 -9.44 -20.25
C ILE A 361 -11.75 -9.52 -21.49
N ASN A 362 -11.23 -9.99 -22.62
CA ASN A 362 -11.99 -10.11 -23.86
C ASN A 362 -13.13 -11.13 -23.75
N LEU A 363 -12.91 -12.26 -23.07
CA LEU A 363 -13.98 -13.22 -22.77
C LEU A 363 -15.04 -12.61 -21.85
N ALA A 364 -14.64 -11.87 -20.82
CA ALA A 364 -15.59 -11.16 -19.96
C ALA A 364 -16.41 -10.12 -20.74
N MET A 365 -15.79 -9.34 -21.62
CA MET A 365 -16.49 -8.38 -22.50
C MET A 365 -17.53 -9.09 -23.39
N ARG A 366 -17.13 -10.18 -24.05
CA ARG A 366 -18.01 -10.93 -24.95
C ARG A 366 -19.19 -11.55 -24.21
N HIS A 367 -18.94 -12.24 -23.09
CA HIS A 367 -19.98 -12.94 -22.35
C HIS A 367 -20.96 -11.96 -21.68
N LEU A 368 -20.46 -10.90 -21.06
CA LEU A 368 -21.30 -9.98 -20.30
C LEU A 368 -22.00 -8.96 -21.21
N TYR A 369 -21.25 -8.34 -22.13
CA TYR A 369 -21.67 -7.16 -22.87
C TYR A 369 -21.82 -7.38 -24.39
N GLY A 370 -21.35 -8.51 -24.92
CA GLY A 370 -21.52 -8.86 -26.33
C GLY A 370 -20.60 -8.09 -27.28
N ILE A 371 -19.49 -7.54 -26.77
CA ILE A 371 -18.47 -6.79 -27.53
C ILE A 371 -17.08 -7.39 -27.38
#